data_AF-A0A1Y6CUG7-F1
#
_entry.id   AF-A0A1Y6CUG7-F1
#
_cell.length_a   1.000
_cell.length_b   1.000
_cell.length_c   1.000
_cell.angle_alpha   90.00
_cell.angle_beta   90.00
_cell.angle_gamma   90.00
#
_symmetry.space_group_name_H-M   'P 1'
#
loop_
_entity.id
_entity.type
_entity.pdbx_description
1 polymer ?
#
loop_
_entity_poly.entity_id
_entity_poly.type
_entity_poly.pdbx_seq_one_letter_code
_entity_poly.pdbx_strand_id
1 'polypeptide(L)'
;MSREAPQMKIRLPEDLKARIEESAYQNRRSMNAEIVARLEASYAPAASELKEYAKDQEERLASMLAEKLRADFKRLEEEIRKNPVDLSKLKPGTPLVIDDRE
;
A
#
# COMPACT_ATOMS: atom_id res chain seq x y z
N MET A 1 -0.34 -18.76 -39.38
CA MET A 1 -1.71 -18.26 -39.56
C MET A 1 -2.11 -17.53 -38.30
N SER A 2 -2.00 -16.21 -38.28
CA SER A 2 -2.39 -15.37 -37.14
C SER A 2 -3.90 -15.50 -36.94
N ARG A 3 -4.35 -16.03 -35.80
CA ARG A 3 -5.77 -16.04 -35.45
C ARG A 3 -6.20 -14.60 -35.18
N GLU A 4 -6.93 -14.01 -36.12
CA GLU A 4 -7.62 -12.75 -35.86
C GLU A 4 -8.60 -12.94 -34.70
N ALA A 5 -8.60 -11.98 -33.77
CA ALA A 5 -9.54 -11.99 -32.66
C ALA A 5 -10.98 -11.83 -33.18
N PRO A 6 -11.98 -12.50 -32.57
CA PRO A 6 -13.36 -12.36 -32.98
C PRO A 6 -13.84 -10.91 -32.85
N GLN A 7 -14.42 -10.37 -33.92
CA GLN A 7 -14.95 -9.01 -33.96
C GLN A 7 -16.41 -8.99 -33.47
N MET A 8 -16.76 -8.03 -32.61
CA MET A 8 -18.11 -7.82 -32.10
C MET A 8 -18.63 -6.45 -32.57
N LYS A 9 -19.88 -6.40 -33.04
CA LYS A 9 -20.58 -5.15 -33.39
C LYS A 9 -21.44 -4.70 -32.21
N ILE A 10 -21.07 -3.59 -31.58
CA ILE A 10 -21.80 -3.00 -30.43
C ILE A 10 -22.46 -1.70 -30.89
N ARG A 11 -23.69 -1.44 -30.43
CA ARG A 11 -24.34 -0.13 -30.56
C ARG A 11 -23.97 0.71 -29.34
N LEU A 12 -23.23 1.80 -29.54
CA LEU A 12 -22.81 2.71 -28.48
C LEU A 12 -23.65 4.00 -28.54
N PRO A 13 -24.24 4.46 -27.42
CA PRO A 13 -24.76 5.82 -27.32
C PRO A 13 -23.66 6.86 -27.61
N GLU A 14 -24.03 8.01 -28.19
CA GLU A 14 -23.05 9.06 -28.56
C GLU A 14 -22.21 9.52 -27.39
N ASP A 15 -22.84 9.77 -26.24
CA ASP A 15 -22.16 10.20 -25.00
C ASP A 15 -21.10 9.18 -24.55
N LEU A 16 -21.42 7.89 -24.64
CA LEU A 16 -20.51 6.82 -24.26
C LEU A 16 -19.33 6.73 -25.24
N LYS A 17 -19.61 6.89 -26.54
CA LYS A 17 -18.58 6.91 -27.58
C LYS A 17 -17.58 8.04 -27.32
N ALA A 18 -18.07 9.26 -27.07
CA ALA A 18 -17.23 10.43 -26.79
C ALA A 18 -16.35 10.22 -25.56
N ARG A 19 -16.90 9.68 -24.46
CA ARG A 19 -16.14 9.37 -23.24
C ARG A 19 -15.02 8.35 -23.48
N ILE A 20 -15.26 7.36 -24.33
CA ILE A 20 -14.24 6.36 -24.68
C ILE A 20 -13.15 6.98 -25.56
N GLU A 21 -13.53 7.81 -26.54
CA GLU A 21 -12.57 8.53 -27.39
C GLU A 21 -11.64 9.44 -26.57
N GLU A 22 -12.21 10.22 -25.65
CA GLU A 22 -11.44 11.07 -24.74
C GLU A 22 -10.52 10.22 -23.85
N SER A 23 -11.04 9.17 -23.23
CA SER A 23 -10.23 8.29 -22.37
C SER A 23 -9.10 7.62 -23.13
N ALA A 24 -9.35 7.17 -24.36
CA ALA A 24 -8.36 6.57 -25.23
C ALA A 24 -7.25 7.57 -25.59
N TYR A 25 -7.60 8.82 -25.88
CA TYR A 25 -6.65 9.90 -26.11
C TYR A 25 -5.76 10.15 -24.89
N GLN A 26 -6.36 10.30 -23.70
CA GLN A 26 -5.62 10.53 -22.45
C GLN A 26 -4.69 9.37 -22.12
N ASN A 27 -5.14 8.13 -22.35
CA ASN A 27 -4.35 6.92 -22.10
C ASN A 27 -3.35 6.59 -23.21
N ARG A 28 -3.29 7.40 -24.28
CA ARG A 28 -2.46 7.16 -25.49
C ARG A 28 -2.66 5.76 -26.09
N ARG A 29 -3.92 5.33 -26.16
CA ARG A 29 -4.34 4.04 -26.70
C ARG A 29 -5.29 4.23 -27.88
N SER A 30 -5.40 3.22 -28.74
CA SER A 30 -6.49 3.19 -29.71
C SER A 30 -7.82 3.01 -28.98
N MET A 31 -8.92 3.45 -29.61
CA MET A 31 -10.25 3.27 -29.05
C MET A 31 -10.56 1.79 -28.74
N ASN A 32 -10.16 0.87 -29.62
CA ASN A 32 -10.29 -0.57 -29.40
C ASN A 32 -9.47 -1.04 -28.18
N ALA A 33 -8.22 -0.58 -28.04
CA ALA A 33 -7.39 -0.97 -26.91
C ALA A 33 -7.94 -0.44 -25.58
N GLU A 34 -8.55 0.74 -25.57
CA GLU A 34 -9.23 1.29 -24.38
C GLU A 34 -10.48 0.47 -24.02
N ILE A 35 -11.29 0.09 -25.01
CA ILE A 35 -12.48 -0.75 -24.79
C ILE A 35 -12.08 -2.10 -24.19
N VAL A 36 -11.07 -2.76 -24.78
CA VAL A 36 -10.56 -4.04 -24.28
C VAL A 36 -10.06 -3.91 -22.85
N ALA A 37 -9.21 -2.91 -22.58
CA ALA A 37 -8.66 -2.70 -21.24
C ALA A 37 -9.75 -2.48 -20.18
N ARG A 38 -10.82 -1.75 -20.52
CA ARG A 38 -11.96 -1.54 -19.61
C ARG A 38 -12.76 -2.81 -19.36
N LEU A 39 -13.00 -3.60 -20.40
CA LEU A 39 -13.68 -4.88 -20.27
C LEU A 39 -12.86 -5.84 -19.41
N GLU A 40 -11.56 -5.99 -19.70
CA GLU A 40 -10.64 -6.80 -18.90
C GLU A 40 -10.64 -6.36 -17.43
N ALA A 41 -10.57 -5.06 -17.17
CA ALA A 41 -10.64 -4.52 -15.81
C ALA A 41 -11.98 -4.82 -15.11
N SER A 42 -13.08 -4.95 -15.85
CA SER A 42 -14.40 -5.30 -15.28
C SER A 42 -14.51 -6.78 -14.89
N TYR A 43 -13.70 -7.65 -15.50
CA TYR A 43 -13.61 -9.08 -15.19
C TYR A 43 -12.42 -9.42 -14.28
N ALA A 44 -11.51 -8.47 -14.04
CA ALA A 44 -10.43 -8.66 -13.09
C ALA A 44 -11.03 -8.97 -11.71
N PRO A 45 -10.47 -9.94 -10.95
CA PRO A 45 -10.93 -10.25 -9.61
C PRO A 45 -11.03 -8.95 -8.84
N ALA A 46 -12.21 -8.71 -8.26
CA ALA A 46 -12.54 -7.43 -7.70
C ALA A 46 -11.42 -7.03 -6.75
N ALA A 47 -10.95 -5.78 -6.87
CA ALA A 47 -9.91 -5.24 -6.00
C ALA A 47 -10.23 -5.40 -4.50
N SER A 48 -11.47 -5.78 -4.15
CA SER A 48 -11.85 -6.28 -2.83
C SER A 48 -11.05 -7.49 -2.36
N GLU A 49 -10.79 -8.50 -3.19
CA GLU A 49 -10.04 -9.71 -2.77
C GLU A 49 -8.57 -9.36 -2.47
N LEU A 50 -7.96 -8.51 -3.31
CA LEU A 50 -6.63 -7.97 -3.07
C LEU A 50 -6.57 -7.05 -1.83
N LYS A 51 -7.61 -6.26 -1.58
CA LYS A 51 -7.72 -5.41 -0.39
C LYS A 51 -7.91 -6.23 0.88
N GLU A 52 -8.70 -7.29 0.82
CA GLU A 52 -8.97 -8.17 1.95
C GLU A 52 -7.70 -8.96 2.30
N TYR A 53 -6.99 -9.49 1.30
CA TYR A 53 -5.67 -10.07 1.50
C TYR A 53 -4.65 -9.07 2.08
N ALA A 54 -4.61 -7.83 1.57
CA ALA A 54 -3.70 -6.81 2.09
C ALA A 54 -4.01 -6.44 3.55
N LYS A 55 -5.29 -6.36 3.91
CA LYS A 55 -5.73 -6.10 5.28
C LYS A 55 -5.32 -7.22 6.24
N ASP A 56 -5.51 -8.48 5.83
CA ASP A 56 -5.07 -9.65 6.60
C ASP A 56 -3.54 -9.66 6.83
N GLN A 57 -2.76 -9.25 5.82
CA GLN A 57 -1.31 -9.14 5.97
C GLN A 57 -0.91 -8.02 6.94
N GLU A 58 -1.59 -6.88 6.89
CA GLU A 58 -1.33 -5.74 7.78
C GLU A 58 -1.59 -6.12 9.24
N GLU A 59 -2.71 -6.78 9.54
CA GLU A 59 -3.03 -7.25 10.89
C GLU A 59 -2.01 -8.28 11.40
N ARG A 60 -1.52 -9.15 10.51
CA ARG A 60 -0.49 -10.15 10.85
C ARG A 60 0.86 -9.49 11.15
N LEU A 61 1.27 -8.52 10.35
CA LEU A 61 2.50 -7.75 10.57
C LEU A 61 2.44 -6.94 11.86
N ALA A 62 1.31 -6.28 12.12
CA ALA A 62 1.09 -5.53 13.35
C ALA A 62 1.18 -6.44 14.58
N SER A 63 0.59 -7.64 14.52
CA SER A 63 0.67 -8.63 15.59
C SER A 63 2.12 -9.08 15.85
N MET A 64 2.87 -9.40 14.80
CA MET A 64 4.29 -9.78 14.92
C MET A 64 5.14 -8.65 15.51
N LEU A 65 4.91 -7.40 15.10
CA LEU A 65 5.63 -6.25 15.62
C LEU A 65 5.32 -6.04 17.11
N ALA A 66 4.05 -6.16 17.51
CA ALA A 66 3.63 -6.03 18.90
C ALA A 66 4.26 -7.11 19.79
N GLU A 67 4.34 -8.36 19.32
CA GLU A 67 5.01 -9.44 20.06
C GLU A 67 6.50 -9.18 20.20
N LYS A 68 7.17 -8.76 19.11
CA LYS A 68 8.60 -8.42 19.15
C LYS A 68 8.86 -7.26 20.12
N LEU A 69 8.03 -6.21 20.07
CA LEU A 69 8.17 -5.05 20.94
C LEU A 69 7.99 -5.44 22.42
N ARG A 70 7.01 -6.28 22.74
CA ARG A 70 6.83 -6.83 24.09
C ARG A 70 8.05 -7.61 24.56
N ALA A 71 8.63 -8.45 23.69
CA ALA A 71 9.84 -9.19 24.01
C ALA A 71 11.05 -8.26 24.26
N ASP A 72 11.21 -7.23 23.42
CA ASP A 72 12.27 -6.23 23.54
C ASP A 72 12.11 -5.43 24.85
N PHE A 73 10.89 -5.02 25.23
CA PHE A 73 10.62 -4.37 26.51
C PHE A 73 10.95 -5.26 27.71
N LYS A 74 10.50 -6.52 27.69
CA LYS A 74 10.79 -7.47 28.79
C LYS A 74 12.30 -7.69 28.96
N ARG A 75 13.04 -7.73 27.85
CA ARG A 75 14.50 -7.84 27.87
C ARG A 75 15.14 -6.59 28.49
N LEU A 76 14.67 -5.40 28.12
CA LEU A 76 15.17 -4.14 28.66
C LEU A 76 14.90 -4.02 30.17
N GLU A 77 13.71 -4.43 30.64
CA GLU A 77 13.39 -4.46 32.06
C GLU A 77 14.36 -5.36 32.84
N GLU A 78 14.65 -6.56 32.33
CA GLU A 78 15.62 -7.46 32.94
C GLU A 78 17.05 -6.88 32.92
N GLU A 79 17.41 -6.13 31.88
CA GLU A 79 18.72 -5.48 31.78
C GLU A 79 18.87 -4.33 32.78
N ILE A 80 17.84 -3.48 32.93
CA ILE A 80 17.79 -2.42 33.95
C ILE A 80 17.83 -3.02 35.35
N ARG A 81 17.13 -4.14 35.57
CA ARG A 81 17.14 -4.84 36.85
C ARG A 81 18.53 -5.38 37.21
N LYS A 82 19.25 -5.94 36.23
CA LYS A 82 20.61 -6.48 36.42
C LYS A 82 21.67 -5.39 36.57
N ASN A 83 21.49 -4.27 35.89
CA ASN A 83 22.39 -3.13 35.94
C ASN A 83 21.61 -1.85 36.31
N PRO A 84 21.26 -1.69 37.59
CA PRO A 84 20.45 -0.55 38.02
C PRO A 84 21.20 0.75 37.76
N VAL A 85 20.63 1.59 36.90
CA VAL A 85 21.16 2.94 36.64
C VAL A 85 20.96 3.77 37.90
N ASP A 86 22.07 4.16 38.52
CA ASP A 86 22.04 5.04 39.67
C ASP A 86 21.71 6.47 39.23
N LEU A 87 20.42 6.79 39.22
CA LEU A 87 19.92 8.11 38.83
C LEU A 87 20.42 9.23 39.75
N SER A 88 20.95 8.91 40.93
CA SER A 88 21.57 9.91 41.82
C SER A 88 22.94 10.39 41.32
N LYS A 89 23.58 9.61 40.43
CA LYS A 89 24.82 9.98 39.73
C LYS A 89 24.59 10.83 38.48
N LEU A 90 23.35 10.91 37.99
CA LEU A 90 23.00 11.85 36.93
C LEU A 90 22.95 13.25 37.54
N LYS A 91 23.86 14.12 37.09
CA LYS A 91 23.83 15.53 37.46
C LYS A 91 22.46 16.10 37.05
N PRO A 92 21.73 16.80 37.93
CA PRO A 92 20.50 17.49 37.55
C PRO A 92 20.78 18.43 36.38
N GLY A 93 20.13 18.18 35.25
CA GLY A 93 20.09 19.07 34.09
C GLY A 93 21.44 19.43 33.50
N THR A 94 22.05 18.53 32.73
CA THR A 94 22.72 19.05 31.52
C THR A 94 21.59 19.47 30.58
N PRO A 95 21.46 20.76 30.20
CA PRO A 95 20.48 21.15 29.21
C PRO A 95 20.69 20.27 27.96
N LEU A 96 19.58 19.67 27.47
CA LEU A 96 19.59 18.96 26.20
C LEU A 96 20.02 19.97 25.14
N VAL A 97 21.28 19.89 24.70
CA VAL A 97 21.72 20.57 23.50
C VAL A 97 21.09 19.79 22.35
N ILE A 98 19.90 20.23 21.94
CA ILE A 98 19.35 19.84 20.66
C ILE A 98 20.31 20.47 19.65
N ASP A 99 21.13 19.64 18.99
CA ASP A 99 22.01 20.10 17.91
C ASP A 99 21.10 20.40 16.70
N ASP A 100 20.46 21.56 16.74
CA ASP A 100 19.78 22.17 15.60
C ASP A 100 20.88 22.66 14.64
N ARG A 101 21.52 21.73 13.92
CA ARG A 101 22.31 22.04 12.74
C ARG A 101 21.53 21.60 11.50
N GLU A 102 21.00 22.61 10.82
CA GLU A 102 20.71 22.61 9.38
C GLU A 102 21.96 22.23 8.56
#